data_AF-A0A2N8PER2-F1
#
_entry.id   AF-A0A2N8PER2-F1
#
_cell.length_a   1.000
_cell.length_b   1.000
_cell.length_c   1.000
_cell.angle_alpha   90.00
_cell.angle_beta   90.00
_cell.angle_gamma   90.00
#
_symmetry.space_group_name_H-M   'P 1'
#
loop_
_entity.id
_entity.type
_entity.pdbx_description
1 polymer ?
#
loop_
_entity_poly.entity_id
_entity_poly.type
_entity_poly.pdbx_seq_one_letter_code
_entity_poly.pdbx_strand_id
1 'polypeptide(L)' 'MSGGGSLGTFEFDFAGHEARRRAEIVAALGDDWDPVAVLAGEAEAQRLLYSDLDADQQALYARLVAAGVLPAAEQG' A
#
# COMPACT_ATOMS: atom_id res chain seq x y z
N MET A 1 40.35 7.69 -36.55
CA MET A 1 39.57 7.56 -35.30
C MET A 1 38.57 8.70 -35.26
N SER A 2 37.29 8.39 -35.08
CA SER A 2 36.26 9.19 -34.39
C SER A 2 34.88 8.70 -34.83
N GLY A 3 34.35 7.72 -34.10
CA GLY A 3 32.93 7.42 -34.10
C GLY A 3 32.24 8.47 -33.24
N GLY A 4 31.66 9.49 -33.87
CA GLY A 4 30.85 10.48 -33.19
C GLY A 4 29.51 9.85 -32.81
N GLY A 5 29.46 9.19 -31.65
CA GLY A 5 28.20 8.73 -31.07
C GLY A 5 27.36 9.93 -30.67
N SER A 6 26.21 10.11 -31.31
CA SER A 6 25.24 11.14 -30.90
C SER A 6 24.66 10.78 -29.54
N LEU A 7 24.89 11.63 -28.53
CA LEU A 7 24.17 11.57 -27.25
C LEU A 7 22.75 12.07 -27.48
N GLY A 8 21.80 11.15 -27.64
CA GLY A 8 20.37 11.44 -27.66
C GLY A 8 19.82 11.65 -26.24
N THR A 9 18.80 12.49 -26.09
CA THR A 9 18.05 12.63 -24.84
C THR A 9 17.08 11.47 -24.70
N PHE A 10 17.10 10.80 -23.54
CA PHE A 10 16.11 9.78 -23.18
C PHE A 10 15.06 10.40 -22.27
N GLU A 11 13.81 10.42 -22.73
CA GLU A 11 12.65 10.83 -21.92
C GLU A 11 11.77 9.62 -21.63
N PHE A 12 11.27 9.53 -20.39
CA PHE A 12 10.43 8.43 -19.94
C PHE A 12 9.18 8.97 -19.24
N ASP A 13 8.02 8.60 -19.76
CA ASP A 13 6.73 8.98 -19.17
C ASP A 13 6.34 8.02 -18.04
N PHE A 14 6.77 8.33 -16.82
CA PHE A 14 6.39 7.54 -15.65
C PHE A 14 4.87 7.56 -15.39
N ALA A 15 4.18 8.65 -15.70
CA ALA A 15 2.75 8.79 -15.41
C ALA A 15 1.93 7.89 -16.32
N GLY A 16 2.22 7.88 -17.63
CA GLY A 16 1.56 7.00 -18.59
C GLY A 16 1.87 5.52 -18.31
N HIS A 17 3.11 5.20 -17.94
CA HIS A 17 3.47 3.84 -17.56
C HIS A 17 2.77 3.36 -16.27
N GLU A 18 2.67 4.22 -15.26
CA GLU A 18 1.96 3.91 -14.01
C GLU A 18 0.44 3.78 -14.23
N ALA A 19 -0.15 4.64 -15.06
CA ALA A 19 -1.56 4.52 -15.43
C ALA A 19 -1.85 3.17 -16.11
N ARG A 20 -0.98 2.74 -17.04
CA ARG A 20 -1.09 1.42 -17.67
C ARG A 20 -0.94 0.29 -16.66
N ARG A 21 0.06 0.35 -15.77
CA ARG A 21 0.25 -0.68 -14.73
C ARG A 21 -0.99 -0.83 -13.85
N ARG A 22 -1.61 0.28 -13.43
CA ARG A 22 -2.84 0.25 -12.62
C ARG A 22 -4.02 -0.31 -13.39
N ALA A 23 -4.18 0.04 -14.67
CA ALA A 23 -5.25 -0.50 -15.50
C ALA A 23 -5.16 -2.02 -15.64
N GLU A 24 -3.96 -2.55 -15.90
CA GLU A 24 -3.73 -4.01 -15.99
C GLU A 24 -4.02 -4.73 -14.66
N ILE A 25 -3.71 -4.10 -13.52
CA ILE A 25 -4.03 -4.65 -12.20
C ILE A 25 -5.54 -4.73 -11.99
N VAL A 26 -6.27 -3.65 -12.26
CA VAL A 26 -7.73 -3.63 -12.12
C VAL A 26 -8.35 -4.67 -13.05
N ALA A 27 -7.87 -4.79 -14.29
CA ALA A 27 -8.34 -5.81 -15.23
C ALA A 27 -8.08 -7.24 -14.73
N ALA A 28 -6.93 -7.49 -14.09
CA ALA A 28 -6.60 -8.80 -13.54
C ALA A 28 -7.43 -9.19 -12.30
N LEU A 29 -7.91 -8.21 -11.52
CA LEU A 29 -8.79 -8.43 -10.37
C LEU A 29 -10.21 -8.84 -10.80
N GLY A 30 -10.62 -8.45 -12.00
CA GLY A 30 -11.89 -8.86 -12.62
C GLY A 30 -13.11 -8.06 -12.14
N ASP A 31 -14.23 -8.26 -12.83
CA ASP A 31 -15.46 -7.47 -12.64
C ASP A 31 -16.15 -7.72 -11.29
N ASP A 32 -15.87 -8.86 -10.65
CA ASP A 32 -16.41 -9.21 -9.33
C ASP A 32 -15.63 -8.57 -8.17
N TRP A 33 -14.53 -7.88 -8.45
CA TRP A 33 -13.73 -7.23 -7.42
C TRP A 33 -14.41 -5.96 -6.89
N ASP A 34 -14.86 -6.01 -5.64
CA ASP A 34 -15.38 -4.86 -4.91
C ASP A 34 -14.26 -4.24 -4.03
N PRO A 35 -13.62 -3.13 -4.46
CA PRO A 35 -12.55 -2.51 -3.69
C PRO A 35 -13.03 -1.95 -2.34
N VAL A 36 -14.31 -1.57 -2.22
CA VAL A 36 -14.86 -1.06 -0.96
C VAL A 36 -15.02 -2.21 0.03
N ALA A 37 -15.50 -3.37 -0.42
CA ALA A 37 -15.60 -4.55 0.42
C ALA A 37 -14.21 -5.06 0.87
N VAL A 38 -13.21 -5.03 -0.01
CA VAL A 38 -11.83 -5.40 0.35
C VAL A 38 -11.27 -4.46 1.42
N LEU A 39 -11.38 -3.14 1.24
CA LEU A 39 -10.90 -2.16 2.23
C LEU A 39 -11.62 -2.30 3.58
N ALA A 40 -12.93 -2.55 3.56
CA ALA A 40 -13.69 -2.80 4.79
C ALA A 40 -13.21 -4.09 5.50
N GLY A 41 -12.92 -5.14 4.74
CA GLY A 41 -12.35 -6.39 5.24
C GLY A 41 -10.96 -6.21 5.84
N GLU A 42 -10.09 -5.43 5.19
CA GLU A 42 -8.76 -5.09 5.70
C GLU A 42 -8.85 -4.32 7.03
N ALA A 43 -9.74 -3.33 7.12
CA ALA A 43 -9.94 -2.56 8.36
C ALA A 43 -10.45 -3.45 9.51
N GLU A 44 -11.36 -4.40 9.23
CA GLU A 44 -11.81 -5.37 10.22
C GLU A 44 -10.69 -6.32 10.65
N ALA A 45 -9.94 -6.88 9.69
CA ALA A 45 -8.79 -7.72 10.00
C ALA A 45 -7.75 -6.98 10.87
N GLN A 46 -7.52 -5.69 10.59
CA GLN A 46 -6.62 -4.86 11.38
C GLN A 46 -7.09 -4.67 12.82
N ARG A 47 -8.40 -4.53 13.06
CA ARG A 47 -8.96 -4.48 14.42
C ARG A 47 -8.73 -5.80 15.16
N LEU A 48 -8.92 -6.93 14.49
CA LEU A 48 -8.74 -8.26 15.07
C LEU A 48 -7.28 -8.56 15.47
N LEU A 49 -6.28 -7.97 14.80
CA LEU A 49 -4.88 -8.15 15.18
C LEU A 49 -4.56 -7.70 16.61
N TYR A 50 -5.37 -6.78 17.16
CA TYR A 50 -5.15 -6.18 18.47
C TYR A 50 -6.37 -6.30 19.40
N SER A 51 -7.35 -7.15 19.07
CA SER A 51 -8.60 -7.26 19.85
C SER A 51 -8.42 -7.96 21.20
N ASP A 52 -7.50 -8.92 21.28
CA ASP A 52 -7.33 -9.81 22.43
C ASP A 52 -5.97 -9.66 23.10
N LEU A 53 -5.42 -8.43 23.08
CA LEU A 53 -4.16 -8.14 23.77
C LEU A 53 -4.35 -8.22 25.29
N ASP A 54 -3.45 -8.93 25.94
CA ASP A 54 -3.33 -8.84 27.39
C ASP A 54 -2.78 -7.47 27.84
N ALA A 55 -2.71 -7.23 29.14
CA ALA A 55 -2.31 -5.94 29.69
C ALA A 55 -0.87 -5.53 29.28
N ASP A 56 0.06 -6.48 29.21
CA ASP A 56 1.45 -6.21 28.86
C ASP A 56 1.59 -5.95 27.36
N GLN A 57 0.86 -6.71 26.55
CA GLN A 57 0.76 -6.54 25.11
C GLN A 57 0.11 -5.20 24.75
N GLN A 58 -0.96 -4.81 25.44
CA GLN A 58 -1.62 -3.52 25.24
C GLN A 58 -0.68 -2.36 25.58
N ALA A 59 0.10 -2.47 26.64
CA ALA A 59 1.09 -1.46 27.03
C ALA A 59 2.25 -1.36 26.02
N LEU A 60 2.67 -2.47 25.41
CA LEU A 60 3.63 -2.47 24.32
C LEU A 60 3.03 -1.85 23.06
N TYR A 61 1.82 -2.24 22.68
CA TYR A 61 1.09 -1.68 21.53
C TYR A 61 0.99 -0.15 21.63
N ALA A 62 0.56 0.38 22.78
CA ALA A 62 0.47 1.82 23.00
C ALA A 62 1.82 2.54 22.82
N ARG A 63 2.93 1.95 23.28
CA ARG A 63 4.28 2.51 23.09
C ARG A 63 4.70 2.51 21.62
N LEU A 64 4.39 1.45 20.89
CA LEU A 64 4.72 1.34 19.47
C LEU A 64 3.91 2.32 18.62
N VAL A 65 2.63 2.53 18.96
CA VAL A 65 1.80 3.57 18.34
C VAL A 65 2.36 4.97 18.62
N ALA A 66 2.69 5.27 19.88
CA ALA A 66 3.28 6.57 20.25
C ALA A 66 4.63 6.84 19.55
N ALA A 67 5.40 5.78 19.27
CA ALA A 67 6.65 5.86 18.53
C ALA A 67 6.48 5.92 16.99
N GLY A 68 5.25 5.77 16.48
CA GLY A 68 4.98 5.72 15.03
C GLY A 68 5.42 4.43 14.35
N VAL A 69 5.72 3.37 15.13
CA VAL A 69 6.10 2.05 14.60
C VAL A 69 4.86 1.27 14.14
N LEU A 70 3.77 1.36 14.91
CA LEU A 70 2.49 0.76 14.55
C LEU A 70 1.44 1.84 14.27
N PRO A 71 0.51 1.58 13.34
CA PRO A 71 -0.64 2.44 13.16
C PRO A 71 -1.55 2.36 14.40
N ALA A 72 -2.16 3.49 14.75
CA ALA A 72 -3.29 3.47 15.67
C ALA A 72 -4.43 2.68 15.02
N ALA A 73 -5.07 1.78 15.78
CA ALA A 73 -6.28 1.15 15.32
C ALA A 73 -7.28 2.26 15.00
N GLU A 74 -7.79 2.29 13.78
CA GLU A 74 -8.81 3.25 13.39
C GLU A 74 -10.01 3.04 14.32
N GLN A 75 -10.29 4.06 15.15
CA GLN A 75 -11.53 4.10 15.92
C GLN A 75 -12.63 4.39 14.90
N GLY A 76 -13.43 3.38 14.59
CA GLY A 76 -14.59 3.51 13.72
C GLY A 76 -15.56 4.59 14.20
#